data_AF-A0A670JD76-F1
#
_entry.id   AF-A0A670JD76-F1
#
_cell.length_a   1.000
_cell.length_b   1.000
_cell.length_c   1.000
_cell.angle_alpha   90.00
_cell.angle_beta   90.00
_cell.angle_gamma   90.00
#
_symmetry.space_group_name_H-M   'P 1'
#
loop_
_entity.id
_entity.type
_entity.pdbx_description
1 polymer ?
#
loop_
_entity_poly.entity_id
_entity_poly.type
_entity_poly.pdbx_seq_one_letter_code
_entity_poly.pdbx_strand_id
1 'polypeptide(L)'
;MKLFFRLLAFLCSSCSRKYLDVHSMDLINKAGTTDELKSLLARLLDLQDFETNPRSTILLDLYFYTIQFCREQGFNREQTSAFFSIVKDVHEACVETPLPNVEECYNYFSELVFCHSIRRPPFSIDLFNQNQLVRLTDYMINTYFRHYKLYKYAFTPQVKICQGLGFLSSLSSTEAATEDSEAALSPLQEDMDETAIAEESKRA
;
A
#
# COMPACT_ATOMS: atom_id res chain seq x y z
N MET A 1 16.07 -5.80 -22.38
CA MET A 1 15.66 -4.37 -22.28
C MET A 1 14.67 -3.90 -23.36
N LYS A 2 14.87 -4.12 -24.67
CA LYS A 2 13.98 -3.58 -25.72
C LYS A 2 12.52 -4.11 -25.69
N LEU A 3 12.28 -5.29 -25.14
CA LEU A 3 10.94 -5.88 -25.01
C LEU A 3 10.15 -5.30 -23.81
N PHE A 4 10.83 -5.05 -22.69
CA PHE A 4 10.24 -4.44 -21.48
C PHE A 4 9.74 -3.03 -21.78
N PHE A 5 10.54 -2.24 -22.51
CA PHE A 5 10.13 -0.91 -22.96
C PHE A 5 8.99 -0.93 -23.98
N ARG A 6 8.81 -2.00 -24.76
CA ARG A 6 7.68 -2.15 -25.71
C ARG A 6 6.38 -2.55 -25.00
N LEU A 7 6.45 -3.37 -23.95
CA LEU A 7 5.28 -3.73 -23.14
C LEU A 7 4.79 -2.52 -22.31
N LEU A 8 5.72 -1.76 -21.71
CA LEU A 8 5.40 -0.47 -21.08
C LEU A 8 4.89 0.59 -22.07
N ALA A 9 5.30 0.53 -23.35
CA ALA A 9 4.78 1.44 -24.40
C ALA A 9 3.27 1.24 -24.65
N PHE A 10 2.80 0.00 -24.61
CA PHE A 10 1.38 -0.32 -24.75
C PHE A 10 0.56 0.13 -23.52
N LEU A 11 1.17 0.09 -22.34
CA LEU A 11 0.53 0.52 -21.09
C LEU A 11 0.37 2.05 -21.02
N CYS A 12 1.36 2.83 -21.47
CA CYS A 12 1.33 4.31 -21.35
C CYS A 12 0.28 4.99 -22.25
N SER A 13 0.06 4.52 -23.49
CA SER A 13 -1.03 5.06 -24.36
C SER A 13 -2.42 4.62 -23.91
N SER A 14 -2.52 3.55 -23.12
CA SER A 14 -3.79 3.03 -22.58
C SER A 14 -4.15 3.66 -21.22
N CYS A 15 -3.18 4.26 -20.53
CA CYS A 15 -3.34 4.72 -19.15
C CYS A 15 -4.14 6.03 -19.02
N SER A 16 -4.05 6.95 -20.00
CA SER A 16 -4.83 8.22 -19.95
C SER A 16 -6.34 8.03 -20.17
N ARG A 17 -6.76 6.86 -20.67
CA ARG A 17 -8.15 6.56 -21.04
C ARG A 17 -8.73 5.33 -20.33
N LYS A 18 -7.99 4.75 -19.38
CA LYS A 18 -8.34 3.49 -18.73
C LYS A 18 -9.50 3.63 -17.75
N TYR A 19 -9.60 4.77 -17.06
CA TYR A 19 -10.55 4.96 -15.94
C TYR A 19 -11.41 6.22 -16.05
N LEU A 20 -10.89 7.30 -16.62
CA LEU A 20 -11.63 8.55 -16.82
C LEU A 20 -11.65 8.92 -18.31
N ASP A 21 -12.83 8.84 -18.93
CA ASP A 21 -13.01 9.31 -20.30
C ASP A 21 -13.01 10.85 -20.37
N VAL A 22 -12.75 11.40 -21.55
CA VAL A 22 -12.73 12.84 -21.83
C VAL A 22 -14.05 13.50 -21.42
N HIS A 23 -15.18 12.86 -21.70
CA HIS A 23 -16.49 13.39 -21.32
C HIS A 23 -16.67 13.44 -19.79
N SER A 24 -16.23 12.39 -19.09
CA SER A 24 -16.27 12.33 -17.63
C SER A 24 -15.41 13.42 -16.98
N MET A 25 -14.26 13.73 -17.57
CA MET A 25 -13.39 14.81 -17.12
C MET A 25 -14.00 16.21 -17.29
N ASP A 26 -14.77 16.44 -18.36
CA ASP A 26 -15.48 17.71 -18.54
C ASP A 26 -16.58 17.89 -17.49
N LEU A 27 -17.28 16.81 -17.12
CA LEU A 27 -18.25 16.83 -16.03
C LEU A 27 -17.58 17.06 -14.67
N ILE A 28 -16.45 16.40 -14.42
CA ILE A 28 -15.65 16.60 -13.22
C ILE A 28 -15.22 18.06 -13.14
N ASN A 29 -14.68 18.67 -14.20
CA ASN A 29 -14.24 20.06 -14.17
C ASN A 29 -15.39 21.06 -13.97
N LYS A 30 -16.61 20.71 -14.37
CA LYS A 30 -17.82 21.55 -14.16
C LYS A 30 -18.39 21.45 -12.75
N ALA A 31 -18.15 20.36 -12.03
CA ALA A 31 -18.66 20.17 -10.68
C ALA A 31 -17.99 21.16 -9.71
N GLY A 32 -18.74 22.18 -9.29
CA GLY A 32 -18.23 23.25 -8.42
C GLY A 32 -18.33 22.93 -6.93
N THR A 33 -19.30 22.11 -6.53
CA THR A 33 -19.51 21.76 -5.12
C THR A 33 -18.84 20.43 -4.76
N THR A 34 -18.49 20.27 -3.49
CA THR A 34 -17.84 19.05 -2.97
C THR A 34 -18.74 17.83 -3.11
N ASP A 35 -20.03 18.00 -2.84
CA ASP A 35 -21.00 16.92 -2.78
C ASP A 35 -21.37 16.43 -4.18
N GLU A 36 -21.49 17.35 -5.15
CA GLU A 36 -21.66 17.00 -6.56
C GLU A 36 -20.47 16.23 -7.08
N LEU A 37 -19.24 16.66 -6.76
CA LEU A 37 -18.03 15.98 -7.20
C LEU A 37 -17.94 14.56 -6.61
N LYS A 38 -18.18 14.41 -5.30
CA LYS A 38 -18.18 13.08 -4.66
C LYS A 38 -19.25 12.16 -5.25
N SER A 39 -20.47 12.66 -5.45
CA SER A 39 -21.56 11.89 -6.05
C SER A 39 -21.25 11.46 -7.49
N LEU A 40 -20.61 12.35 -8.26
CA LEU A 40 -20.21 12.07 -9.63
C LEU A 40 -19.09 11.03 -9.70
N LEU A 41 -18.10 11.12 -8.81
CA LEU A 41 -17.02 10.13 -8.70
C LEU A 41 -17.54 8.77 -8.25
N ALA A 42 -18.42 8.73 -7.26
CA ALA A 42 -19.04 7.49 -6.79
C ALA A 42 -19.75 6.75 -7.94
N ARG A 43 -20.50 7.48 -8.77
CA ARG A 43 -21.15 6.91 -9.95
C ARG A 43 -20.18 6.47 -11.05
N LEU A 44 -19.10 7.23 -11.28
CA LEU A 44 -18.13 6.91 -12.33
C LEU A 44 -17.25 5.71 -11.99
N LEU A 45 -16.96 5.51 -10.71
CA LEU A 45 -16.05 4.47 -10.21
C LEU A 45 -16.80 3.27 -9.60
N ASP A 46 -18.12 3.26 -9.72
CA ASP A 46 -19.02 2.24 -9.17
C ASP A 46 -18.87 2.03 -7.65
N LEU A 47 -18.69 3.14 -6.93
CA LEU A 47 -18.53 3.19 -5.46
C LEU A 47 -19.82 3.68 -4.78
N GLN A 48 -20.99 3.26 -5.27
CA GLN A 48 -22.29 3.74 -4.76
C GLN A 48 -22.60 3.24 -3.34
N ASP A 49 -21.87 2.24 -2.85
CA ASP A 49 -21.99 1.69 -1.51
C ASP A 49 -21.21 2.49 -0.45
N PHE A 50 -20.64 3.65 -0.79
CA PHE A 50 -19.80 4.48 0.09
C PHE A 50 -20.45 4.90 1.41
N GLU A 51 -21.78 4.92 1.52
CA GLU A 51 -22.48 5.20 2.79
C GLU A 51 -22.49 4.01 3.74
N THR A 52 -22.43 2.79 3.19
CA THR A 52 -22.53 1.53 3.95
C THR A 52 -21.18 0.86 4.16
N ASN A 53 -20.25 1.04 3.22
CA ASN A 53 -18.96 0.39 3.19
C ASN A 53 -17.84 1.40 3.44
N PRO A 54 -17.14 1.32 4.59
CA PRO A 54 -16.08 2.28 4.93
C PRO A 54 -14.90 2.22 3.94
N ARG A 55 -14.68 1.08 3.27
CA ARG A 55 -13.63 0.96 2.26
C ARG A 55 -13.94 1.81 1.04
N SER A 56 -15.19 1.78 0.59
CA SER A 56 -15.67 2.61 -0.53
C SER A 56 -15.61 4.09 -0.17
N THR A 57 -15.91 4.47 1.08
CA THR A 57 -15.71 5.85 1.59
C THR A 57 -14.24 6.27 1.50
N ILE A 58 -13.31 5.44 1.98
CA ILE A 58 -11.86 5.73 1.96
C ILE A 58 -11.36 5.89 0.52
N LEU A 59 -11.79 5.01 -0.41
CA LEU A 59 -11.47 5.14 -1.83
C LEU A 59 -12.01 6.44 -2.42
N LEU A 60 -13.27 6.76 -2.14
CA LEU A 60 -13.91 7.95 -2.67
C LEU A 60 -13.20 9.22 -2.19
N ASP A 61 -12.78 9.27 -0.93
CA ASP A 61 -12.00 10.39 -0.39
C ASP A 61 -10.63 10.48 -1.04
N LEU A 62 -9.92 9.36 -1.22
CA LEU A 62 -8.63 9.34 -1.94
C LEU A 62 -8.77 9.94 -3.35
N TYR A 63 -9.79 9.52 -4.10
CA TYR A 63 -10.07 9.98 -5.45
C TYR A 63 -10.50 11.45 -5.49
N PHE A 64 -11.35 11.88 -4.57
CA PHE A 64 -11.79 13.25 -4.41
C PHE A 64 -10.60 14.19 -4.16
N TYR A 65 -9.75 13.88 -3.18
CA TYR A 65 -8.60 14.71 -2.86
C TYR A 65 -7.54 14.73 -3.97
N THR A 66 -7.41 13.64 -4.73
CA THR A 66 -6.52 13.58 -5.90
C THR A 66 -6.94 14.58 -6.98
N ILE A 67 -8.24 14.65 -7.28
CA ILE A 67 -8.80 15.59 -8.25
C ILE A 67 -8.72 17.03 -7.74
N GLN A 68 -9.02 17.23 -6.45
CA GLN A 68 -8.93 18.53 -5.81
C GLN A 68 -7.50 19.10 -5.89
N PHE A 69 -6.50 18.27 -5.61
CA PHE A 69 -5.09 18.63 -5.78
C PHE A 69 -4.76 19.02 -7.23
N CYS A 70 -5.24 18.25 -8.21
CA CYS A 70 -5.03 18.57 -9.63
C CYS A 70 -5.62 19.93 -10.03
N ARG A 71 -6.78 20.28 -9.47
CA ARG A 71 -7.42 21.59 -9.69
C ARG A 71 -6.60 22.72 -9.09
N GLU A 72 -6.10 22.54 -7.87
CA GLU A 72 -5.25 23.52 -7.20
C GLU A 72 -3.91 23.75 -7.92
N GLN A 73 -3.36 22.70 -8.54
CA GLN A 73 -2.16 22.81 -9.38
C GLN A 73 -2.43 23.33 -10.79
N GLY A 74 -3.69 23.52 -11.18
CA GLY A 74 -4.08 23.98 -12.51
C GLY A 74 -3.73 22.98 -13.62
N PHE A 75 -3.84 21.68 -13.36
CA PHE A 75 -3.54 20.66 -14.35
C PHE A 75 -4.61 20.57 -15.45
N ASN A 76 -4.16 20.25 -16.66
CA ASN A 76 -5.03 19.99 -17.79
C ASN A 76 -5.80 18.67 -17.59
N ARG A 77 -6.91 18.53 -18.32
CA ARG A 77 -7.73 17.30 -18.34
C ARG A 77 -6.93 16.02 -18.62
N GLU A 78 -5.96 16.03 -19.55
CA GLU A 78 -5.12 14.84 -19.77
C GLU A 78 -4.18 14.56 -18.59
N GLN A 79 -3.63 15.61 -17.97
CA GLN A 79 -2.75 15.51 -16.81
C GLN A 79 -3.50 14.97 -15.59
N THR A 80 -4.69 15.49 -15.31
CA THR A 80 -5.54 15.01 -14.20
C THR A 80 -5.94 13.56 -14.40
N SER A 81 -6.36 13.17 -15.62
CA SER A 81 -6.69 11.78 -15.91
C SER A 81 -5.49 10.86 -15.72
N ALA A 82 -4.31 11.25 -16.24
CA ALA A 82 -3.10 10.46 -16.08
C ALA A 82 -2.70 10.32 -14.62
N PHE A 83 -2.71 11.41 -13.84
CA PHE A 83 -2.36 11.32 -12.43
C PHE A 83 -3.35 10.48 -11.65
N PHE A 84 -4.65 10.63 -11.92
CA PHE A 84 -5.68 9.79 -11.32
C PHE A 84 -5.45 8.30 -11.58
N SER A 85 -5.13 7.94 -12.82
CA SER A 85 -4.79 6.55 -13.19
C SER A 85 -3.56 6.04 -12.43
N ILE A 86 -2.51 6.86 -12.28
CA ILE A 86 -1.32 6.51 -11.50
C ILE A 86 -1.70 6.23 -10.04
N VAL A 87 -2.48 7.11 -9.41
CA VAL A 87 -2.91 6.93 -8.01
C VAL A 87 -3.71 5.64 -7.84
N LYS A 88 -4.63 5.35 -8.76
CA LYS A 88 -5.45 4.13 -8.74
C LYS A 88 -4.59 2.87 -8.92
N ASP A 89 -3.72 2.84 -9.92
CA ASP A 89 -2.84 1.69 -10.17
C ASP A 89 -1.87 1.44 -9.00
N VAL A 90 -1.34 2.51 -8.38
CA VAL A 90 -0.52 2.39 -7.17
C VAL A 90 -1.35 1.87 -6.00
N HIS A 91 -2.59 2.33 -5.85
CA HIS A 91 -3.45 1.83 -4.79
C HIS A 91 -3.74 0.35 -4.93
N GLU A 92 -4.12 -0.10 -6.12
CA GLU A 92 -4.36 -1.51 -6.43
C GLU A 92 -3.12 -2.37 -6.15
N ALA A 93 -1.93 -1.95 -6.60
CA ALA A 93 -0.68 -2.65 -6.32
C ALA A 93 -0.33 -2.69 -4.81
N CYS A 94 -0.64 -1.61 -4.08
CA CYS A 94 -0.45 -1.57 -2.64
C CYS A 94 -1.35 -2.56 -1.90
N VAL A 95 -2.56 -2.83 -2.37
CA VAL A 95 -3.54 -3.69 -1.65
C VAL A 95 -3.58 -5.12 -2.16
N GLU A 96 -2.93 -5.41 -3.29
CA GLU A 96 -2.89 -6.74 -3.92
C GLU A 96 -2.36 -7.85 -2.99
N THR A 97 -1.36 -7.52 -2.16
CA THR A 97 -0.74 -8.45 -1.21
C THR A 97 -1.01 -8.03 0.23
N PRO A 98 -1.18 -8.95 1.19
CA PRO A 98 -1.23 -8.61 2.62
C PRO A 98 0.14 -8.20 3.20
N LEU A 99 1.24 -8.49 2.49
CA LEU A 99 2.59 -8.25 2.97
C LEU A 99 2.96 -6.75 2.92
N PRO A 100 3.82 -6.26 3.82
CA PRO A 100 4.37 -4.92 3.71
C PRO A 100 5.24 -4.84 2.45
N ASN A 101 4.85 -3.97 1.51
CA ASN A 101 5.52 -3.79 0.22
C ASN A 101 5.67 -2.30 -0.14
N VAL A 102 6.01 -1.46 0.86
CA VAL A 102 6.06 0.00 0.71
C VAL A 102 7.09 0.42 -0.33
N GLU A 103 8.29 -0.16 -0.27
CA GLU A 103 9.41 0.19 -1.15
C GLU A 103 9.10 -0.20 -2.61
N GLU A 104 8.53 -1.39 -2.82
CA GLU A 104 8.13 -1.86 -4.14
C GLU A 104 7.03 -0.99 -4.73
N CYS A 105 6.04 -0.60 -3.93
CA CYS A 105 4.96 0.29 -4.37
C CYS A 105 5.47 1.70 -4.68
N TYR A 106 6.43 2.21 -3.92
CA TYR A 106 7.07 3.49 -4.20
C TYR A 106 7.91 3.45 -5.47
N ASN A 107 8.65 2.37 -5.70
CA ASN A 107 9.41 2.16 -6.92
C ASN A 107 8.46 2.07 -8.13
N TYR A 108 7.36 1.33 -8.00
CA TYR A 108 6.33 1.24 -9.02
C TYR A 108 5.70 2.61 -9.34
N PHE A 109 5.36 3.39 -8.32
CA PHE A 109 4.90 4.77 -8.49
C PHE A 109 5.93 5.62 -9.24
N SER A 110 7.20 5.55 -8.84
CA SER A 110 8.28 6.30 -9.46
C SER A 110 8.42 5.94 -10.94
N GLU A 111 8.39 4.65 -11.27
CA GLU A 111 8.41 4.16 -12.66
C GLU A 111 7.22 4.67 -13.48
N LEU A 112 6.00 4.65 -12.93
CA LEU A 112 4.81 5.19 -13.58
C LEU A 112 4.97 6.68 -13.88
N VAL A 113 5.39 7.46 -12.89
CA VAL A 113 5.64 8.90 -13.05
C VAL A 113 6.67 9.15 -14.14
N PHE A 114 7.79 8.42 -14.16
CA PHE A 114 8.80 8.53 -15.22
C PHE A 114 8.25 8.17 -16.60
N CYS A 115 7.43 7.12 -16.70
CA CYS A 115 6.81 6.73 -17.97
C CYS A 115 5.91 7.84 -18.52
N HIS A 116 5.18 8.52 -17.66
CA HIS A 116 4.32 9.65 -18.02
C HIS A 116 5.07 10.97 -18.25
N SER A 117 6.35 11.04 -17.85
CA SER A 117 7.23 12.20 -18.02
C SER A 117 8.14 12.10 -19.25
N ILE A 118 8.41 10.89 -19.75
CA ILE A 118 9.39 10.68 -20.80
C ILE A 118 8.73 10.77 -22.19
N ARG A 119 9.29 11.66 -23.02
CA ARG A 119 8.92 11.87 -24.43
C ARG A 119 9.12 10.57 -25.23
N ARG A 120 8.05 10.06 -25.85
CA ARG A 120 8.13 8.91 -26.76
C ARG A 120 7.70 9.32 -28.18
N PRO A 121 8.61 9.32 -29.18
CA PRO A 121 8.25 9.53 -30.60
C PRO A 121 7.47 8.30 -31.12
N PRO A 122 6.56 8.42 -32.13
CA PRO A 122 6.40 9.50 -33.13
C PRO A 122 5.36 10.59 -32.80
N PHE A 123 4.62 10.48 -31.69
CA PHE A 123 3.70 11.52 -31.20
C PHE A 123 4.01 11.80 -29.72
N SER A 124 4.99 12.67 -29.45
CA SER A 124 5.39 12.99 -28.07
C SER A 124 4.53 14.12 -27.52
N ILE A 125 3.57 13.81 -26.64
CA ILE A 125 2.99 14.80 -25.74
C ILE A 125 3.76 14.69 -24.44
N ASP A 126 4.51 15.74 -24.11
CA ASP A 126 5.14 15.90 -22.81
C ASP A 126 4.04 16.24 -21.81
N LEU A 127 3.64 15.28 -20.96
CA LEU A 127 2.44 15.44 -20.16
C LEU A 127 2.70 16.29 -18.92
N PHE A 128 3.88 16.23 -18.30
CA PHE A 128 4.17 16.91 -17.04
C PHE A 128 5.52 17.62 -17.07
N ASN A 129 5.55 18.87 -16.61
CA ASN A 129 6.79 19.61 -16.42
C ASN A 129 7.57 19.10 -15.21
N GLN A 130 8.89 19.27 -15.19
CA GLN A 130 9.74 18.84 -14.07
C GLN A 130 9.29 19.41 -12.71
N ASN A 131 8.89 20.69 -12.66
CA ASN A 131 8.34 21.30 -11.45
C ASN A 131 7.01 20.66 -11.01
N GLN A 132 6.16 20.25 -11.95
CA GLN A 132 4.89 19.58 -11.64
C GLN A 132 5.15 18.17 -11.09
N LEU A 133 6.15 17.46 -11.61
CA LEU A 133 6.56 16.15 -11.11
C LEU A 133 7.01 16.19 -9.65
N VAL A 134 7.81 17.20 -9.28
CA VAL A 134 8.24 17.37 -7.88
C VAL A 134 7.02 17.54 -6.97
N ARG A 135 6.05 18.36 -7.36
CA ARG A 135 4.81 18.58 -6.59
C ARG A 135 3.94 17.32 -6.50
N LEU A 136 3.84 16.56 -7.58
CA LEU A 136 3.11 15.29 -7.65
C LEU A 136 3.71 14.26 -6.68
N THR A 137 5.03 14.09 -6.74
CA THR A 137 5.75 13.17 -5.87
C THR A 137 5.64 13.58 -4.41
N ASP A 138 5.81 14.87 -4.10
CA ASP A 138 5.66 15.39 -2.75
C ASP A 138 4.24 15.19 -2.20
N TYR A 139 3.22 15.45 -3.03
CA TYR A 139 1.83 15.18 -2.68
C TYR A 139 1.61 13.70 -2.35
N MET A 140 2.08 12.78 -3.21
CA MET A 140 1.91 11.34 -3.01
C MET A 140 2.62 10.83 -1.76
N ILE A 141 3.82 11.32 -1.47
CA ILE A 141 4.57 10.95 -0.27
C ILE A 141 3.81 11.45 0.98
N ASN A 142 3.36 12.70 0.97
CA ASN A 142 2.74 13.33 2.13
C ASN A 142 1.31 12.88 2.41
N THR A 143 0.57 12.42 1.39
CA THR A 143 -0.82 11.98 1.54
C THR A 143 -0.91 10.46 1.54
N TYR A 144 -0.56 9.82 0.43
CA TYR A 144 -0.78 8.40 0.23
C TYR A 144 0.21 7.54 1.04
N PHE A 145 1.52 7.71 0.82
CA PHE A 145 2.53 6.86 1.47
C PHE A 145 2.65 7.13 2.98
N ARG A 146 2.43 8.37 3.42
CA ARG A 146 2.32 8.70 4.86
C ARG A 146 1.23 7.88 5.56
N HIS A 147 0.12 7.63 4.87
CA HIS A 147 -1.02 6.86 5.39
C HIS A 147 -1.07 5.41 4.88
N TYR A 148 0.04 4.88 4.34
CA TYR A 148 0.10 3.55 3.75
C TYR A 148 -0.44 2.44 4.67
N LYS A 149 -0.13 2.50 5.98
CA LYS A 149 -0.59 1.51 6.96
C LYS A 149 -2.11 1.48 7.10
N LEU A 150 -2.78 2.63 6.95
CA LEU A 150 -4.24 2.72 6.99
C LEU A 150 -4.85 1.96 5.81
N TYR A 151 -4.34 2.22 4.60
CA TYR A 151 -4.79 1.52 3.39
C TYR A 151 -4.53 0.02 3.49
N LYS A 152 -3.34 -0.41 3.90
CA LYS A 152 -3.08 -1.85 4.14
C LYS A 152 -4.08 -2.44 5.12
N TYR A 153 -4.30 -1.81 6.25
CA TYR A 153 -5.22 -2.33 7.26
C TYR A 153 -6.67 -2.42 6.78
N ALA A 154 -7.16 -1.38 6.09
CA ALA A 154 -8.54 -1.33 5.63
C ALA A 154 -8.83 -2.35 4.52
N PHE A 155 -7.89 -2.53 3.57
CA PHE A 155 -8.11 -3.32 2.35
C PHE A 155 -7.53 -4.73 2.41
N THR A 156 -6.66 -5.05 3.38
CA THR A 156 -6.18 -6.43 3.55
C THR A 156 -7.29 -7.30 4.17
N PRO A 157 -7.69 -8.41 3.52
CA PRO A 157 -8.62 -9.34 4.13
C PRO A 157 -7.98 -9.97 5.37
N GLN A 158 -8.56 -9.71 6.55
CA GLN A 158 -8.11 -10.34 7.78
C GLN A 158 -8.47 -11.83 7.73
N VAL A 159 -7.48 -12.68 7.51
CA VAL A 159 -7.65 -14.13 7.67
C VAL A 159 -7.81 -14.38 9.16
N LYS A 160 -9.05 -14.59 9.61
CA LYS A 160 -9.30 -15.16 10.92
C LYS A 160 -8.73 -16.57 10.89
N ILE A 161 -7.55 -16.76 11.47
CA ILE A 161 -7.02 -18.10 11.73
C ILE A 161 -8.05 -18.76 12.64
N CYS A 162 -8.79 -19.74 12.12
CA CYS A 162 -9.58 -20.63 12.96
C CYS A 162 -8.61 -21.32 13.92
N GLN A 163 -8.47 -20.79 15.13
CA GLN A 163 -7.83 -21.47 16.26
C GLN A 163 -8.72 -22.63 16.71
N GLY A 164 -8.90 -23.58 15.81
CA GLY A 164 -9.57 -24.86 16.01
C GLY A 164 -8.58 -26.01 15.83
N LEU A 165 -7.28 -25.77 16.06
CA LEU A 165 -6.35 -26.86 16.34
C LEU A 165 -6.55 -27.28 17.80
N GLY A 166 -7.75 -27.77 18.09
CA GLY A 166 -7.98 -28.60 19.26
C GLY A 166 -7.08 -29.80 19.07
N PHE A 167 -5.99 -29.83 19.83
CA PHE A 167 -5.09 -30.98 19.93
C PHE A 167 -5.88 -32.12 20.56
N LEU A 168 -6.79 -32.71 19.79
CA LEU A 168 -7.60 -33.83 20.22
C LEU A 168 -6.83 -35.11 19.90
N SER A 169 -6.26 -35.57 21.00
CA SER A 169 -6.37 -36.95 21.47
C SER A 169 -5.15 -37.83 21.30
N SER A 170 -4.71 -38.26 22.48
CA SER A 170 -4.27 -39.60 22.83
C SER A 170 -2.92 -40.05 22.29
N LEU A 171 -1.88 -39.82 23.10
CA LEU A 171 -0.92 -40.88 23.38
C LEU A 171 -1.01 -41.20 24.88
N SER A 172 -1.75 -42.28 25.14
CA SER A 172 -1.72 -43.18 26.30
C SER A 172 -1.43 -42.58 27.69
N SER A 173 -2.49 -42.36 28.46
CA SER A 173 -2.45 -42.68 29.88
C SER A 173 -2.32 -44.21 30.02
N THR A 174 -1.09 -44.70 30.13
CA THR A 174 -0.84 -46.03 30.67
C THR A 174 -0.79 -45.89 32.18
N GLU A 175 -1.92 -46.16 32.85
CA GLU A 175 -1.92 -46.37 34.28
C GLU A 175 -1.43 -47.80 34.60
N ALA A 176 -0.46 -47.82 35.53
CA ALA A 176 -0.32 -48.73 36.68
C ALA A 176 0.42 -50.09 36.57
N ALA A 177 1.43 -50.17 37.47
CA ALA A 177 1.97 -51.31 38.23
C ALA A 177 2.90 -52.30 37.47
N THR A 178 4.12 -52.63 37.91
CA THR A 178 4.59 -53.04 39.26
C THR A 178 6.13 -52.97 39.42
N GLU A 179 6.57 -52.60 40.64
CA GLU A 179 7.66 -53.18 41.48
C GLU A 179 9.17 -52.98 41.16
N ASP A 180 9.79 -52.21 42.08
CA ASP A 180 11.05 -52.41 42.83
C ASP A 180 12.40 -52.63 42.13
N SER A 181 13.30 -51.67 42.34
CA SER A 181 14.71 -51.92 42.71
C SER A 181 15.37 -50.62 43.20
N GLU A 182 15.78 -50.62 44.46
CA GLU A 182 16.67 -49.64 45.09
C GLU A 182 17.97 -49.45 44.30
N ALA A 183 18.50 -48.22 44.30
CA ALA A 183 19.78 -47.88 44.94
C ALA A 183 20.48 -46.69 44.27
N ALA A 184 21.19 -45.95 45.13
CA ALA A 184 22.29 -45.02 44.86
C ALA A 184 21.94 -43.55 44.56
N LEU A 185 21.90 -42.80 45.68
CA LEU A 185 22.32 -41.40 45.80
C LEU A 185 23.67 -41.12 45.12
N SER A 186 23.79 -39.95 44.49
CA SER A 186 24.72 -38.85 44.84
C SER A 186 24.88 -37.89 43.62
N PRO A 187 25.55 -36.73 43.74
CA PRO A 187 24.90 -35.43 43.83
C PRO A 187 25.16 -34.54 42.60
N LEU A 188 24.29 -33.53 42.40
CA LEU A 188 24.54 -32.44 41.47
C LEU A 188 25.74 -31.63 41.95
N GLN A 189 26.77 -31.58 41.11
CA GLN A 189 27.93 -30.72 41.30
C GLN A 189 27.58 -29.33 40.74
N GLU A 190 27.56 -28.36 41.65
CA GLU A 190 27.70 -26.94 41.35
C GLU A 190 29.10 -26.72 40.77
N ASP A 191 29.20 -25.90 39.72
CA ASP A 191 30.37 -25.06 39.51
C ASP A 191 29.88 -23.68 39.04
N MET A 192 29.87 -22.75 39.99
CA MET A 192 30.01 -21.33 39.76
C MET A 192 31.45 -21.08 39.30
N ASP A 193 31.66 -20.22 38.30
CA ASP A 193 32.84 -19.37 38.33
C ASP A 193 32.47 -17.95 37.89
N GLU A 194 32.52 -17.07 38.88
CA GLU A 194 32.47 -15.62 38.83
C GLU A 194 33.85 -15.14 39.26
N THR A 195 34.53 -14.34 38.44
CA THR A 195 35.50 -13.34 38.92
C THR A 195 35.52 -12.18 37.92
N ALA A 196 34.92 -11.02 38.24
CA ALA A 196 35.40 -9.93 39.10
C ALA A 196 36.57 -9.13 38.46
N ILE A 197 36.32 -7.96 37.84
CA ILE A 197 36.24 -6.59 38.41
C ILE A 197 37.62 -5.97 38.75
N ALA A 198 37.88 -4.76 38.22
CA ALA A 198 38.44 -3.59 38.94
C ALA A 198 38.38 -2.37 37.99
N GLU A 199 37.43 -1.44 38.19
CA GLU A 199 37.57 -0.18 38.98
C GLU A 199 38.33 0.92 38.20
N GLU A 200 37.65 1.97 37.74
CA GLU A 200 37.18 3.17 38.47
C GLU A 200 38.21 4.32 38.42
N SER A 201 37.82 5.46 37.86
CA SER A 201 38.04 6.75 38.52
C SER A 201 37.21 7.87 37.90
N LYS A 202 36.37 8.45 38.74
CA LYS A 202 35.57 9.66 38.49
C LYS A 202 36.40 10.93 38.73
N ARG A 203 35.96 11.98 38.04
CA ARG A 203 35.97 13.41 38.43
C ARG A 203 37.32 14.12 38.58
N ALA A 204 37.51 15.14 37.74
CA ALA A 204 37.49 16.54 38.16
C ALA A 204 37.32 17.43 36.93
#